data_AF-A0A4Y8C6U1-F1
#
_entry.id   AF-A0A4Y8C6U1-F1
#
_cell.length_a   1.000
_cell.length_b   1.000
_cell.length_c   1.000
_cell.angle_alpha   90.00
_cell.angle_beta   90.00
_cell.angle_gamma   90.00
#
_symmetry.space_group_name_H-M   'P 1'
#
loop_
_entity.id
_entity.type
_entity.pdbx_description
1 polymer ?
#
loop_
_entity_poly.entity_id
_entity_poly.type
_entity_poly.pdbx_seq_one_letter_code
_entity_poly.pdbx_strand_id
1 'polypeptide(L)'
;LFKDLKKPPKKLHYKGNLSLLKQDKIAIIGSRRMSVYTKNCVFSLASMLKNAHLCVVSGGALGVDITASMAAMPNTIGIFANGLDQIYPRTNEKIIKQIYENALALSEY
;
A
#
# COMPACT_ATOMS: atom_id res chain seq x y z
N LEU A 1 -11.00 -2.95 12.03
CA LEU A 1 -9.60 -2.57 11.75
C LEU A 1 -9.13 -1.46 12.67
N PHE A 2 -9.81 -0.30 12.72
CA PHE A 2 -9.32 0.86 13.48
C PHE A 2 -9.89 1.04 14.89
N LYS A 3 -10.64 0.06 15.42
CA LYS A 3 -11.37 0.18 16.70
C LYS A 3 -10.43 0.31 17.92
N ASP A 4 -9.23 -0.23 17.81
CA ASP A 4 -8.25 -0.26 18.91
C ASP A 4 -7.37 1.01 18.95
N LEU A 5 -7.53 1.91 17.97
CA LEU A 5 -6.82 3.19 17.97
C LEU A 5 -7.43 4.14 19.00
N LYS A 6 -6.57 4.83 19.76
CA LYS A 6 -6.99 5.88 20.71
C LYS A 6 -7.81 6.99 20.05
N LYS A 7 -7.52 7.28 18.79
CA LYS A 7 -8.23 8.27 17.95
C LYS A 7 -8.49 7.63 16.59
N PRO A 8 -9.60 6.91 16.40
CA PRO A 8 -9.92 6.32 15.12
C PRO A 8 -10.28 7.41 14.11
N PRO A 9 -9.99 7.22 12.81
CA PRO A 9 -10.46 8.12 11.78
C PRO A 9 -11.98 8.22 11.79
N LYS A 10 -12.50 9.45 11.78
CA LYS A 10 -13.94 9.71 11.68
C LYS A 10 -14.46 9.47 10.26
N LYS A 11 -13.61 9.70 9.26
CA LYS A 11 -13.90 9.52 7.83
C LYS A 11 -12.64 8.97 7.16
N LEU A 12 -12.84 8.11 6.17
CA LEU A 12 -11.80 7.61 5.28
C LEU A 12 -12.27 7.78 3.84
N HIS A 13 -11.41 8.39 3.04
CA HIS A 13 -11.55 8.48 1.59
C HIS A 13 -10.90 7.25 0.96
N TYR A 14 -11.42 6.80 -0.18
CA TYR A 14 -10.87 5.65 -0.88
C TYR A 14 -10.91 5.80 -2.41
N LYS A 15 -10.00 5.08 -3.08
CA LYS A 15 -10.03 4.84 -4.54
C LYS A 15 -9.74 3.35 -4.78
N GLY A 16 -10.44 2.75 -5.74
CA GLY A 16 -10.26 1.36 -6.12
C GLY A 16 -11.16 0.37 -5.37
N ASN A 17 -10.67 -0.84 -5.11
CA ASN A 17 -11.47 -2.01 -4.76
C ASN A 17 -11.55 -2.29 -3.25
N LEU A 18 -12.70 -1.98 -2.65
CA LEU A 18 -12.97 -2.22 -1.22
C LEU A 18 -13.01 -3.71 -0.82
N SER A 19 -13.11 -4.65 -1.76
CA SER A 19 -13.14 -6.09 -1.41
C SER A 19 -11.84 -6.55 -0.75
N LEU A 20 -10.73 -5.88 -1.02
CA LEU A 20 -9.42 -6.13 -0.39
C LEU A 20 -9.44 -5.96 1.13
N LEU A 21 -10.37 -5.18 1.69
CA LEU A 21 -10.52 -5.05 3.13
C LEU A 21 -10.90 -6.37 3.83
N LYS A 22 -11.52 -7.30 3.10
CA LYS A 22 -11.96 -8.61 3.61
C LYS A 22 -10.84 -9.65 3.65
N GLN A 23 -9.75 -9.45 2.90
CA GLN A 23 -8.60 -10.36 2.88
C GLN A 23 -7.76 -10.21 4.14
N ASP A 24 -7.02 -11.24 4.54
CA ASP A 24 -6.01 -11.11 5.58
C ASP A 24 -4.89 -10.19 5.11
N LYS A 25 -4.41 -9.34 6.04
CA LYS A 25 -3.57 -8.18 5.73
C LYS A 25 -2.22 -8.30 6.42
N ILE A 26 -1.15 -8.03 5.68
CA ILE A 26 0.21 -7.94 6.20
C ILE A 26 0.79 -6.59 5.84
N ALA A 27 1.28 -5.85 6.83
CA ALA A 27 1.95 -4.58 6.59
C ALA A 27 3.42 -4.83 6.21
N ILE A 28 3.86 -4.24 5.10
CA ILE A 28 5.28 -4.17 4.74
C ILE A 28 5.66 -2.69 4.67
N ILE A 29 6.49 -2.27 5.63
CA ILE A 29 7.00 -0.90 5.75
C ILE A 29 8.52 -0.93 5.86
N GLY A 30 9.18 0.15 5.47
CA GLY A 30 10.62 0.23 5.66
C GLY A 30 11.28 1.51 5.15
N SER A 31 12.59 1.40 4.90
CA SER A 31 13.41 2.55 4.52
C SER A 31 13.02 3.14 3.17
N ARG A 32 13.07 4.47 3.08
CA ARG A 32 12.94 5.23 1.83
C ARG A 32 14.13 5.06 0.87
N ARG A 33 15.28 4.61 1.40
CA ARG A 33 16.48 4.26 0.65
C ARG A 33 16.90 2.84 1.01
N MET A 34 16.94 1.95 0.03
CA MET A 34 17.23 0.54 0.26
C MET A 34 18.30 0.03 -0.70
N SER A 35 19.02 -1.00 -0.28
CA SER A 35 19.97 -1.70 -1.15
C SER A 35 19.23 -2.53 -2.19
N VAL A 36 19.96 -2.97 -3.23
CA VAL A 36 19.43 -3.91 -4.23
C VAL A 36 19.00 -5.23 -3.58
N TYR A 37 19.76 -5.70 -2.58
CA TYR A 37 19.42 -6.90 -1.82
C TYR A 37 18.05 -6.75 -1.15
N THR A 38 17.85 -5.67 -0.38
CA THR A 38 16.57 -5.41 0.29
C THR A 38 15.43 -5.28 -0.72
N LYS A 39 15.66 -4.62 -1.85
CA LYS A 39 14.66 -4.52 -2.93
C LYS A 39 14.20 -5.90 -3.41
N ASN A 40 15.14 -6.80 -3.66
CA ASN A 40 14.85 -8.15 -4.15
C ASN A 40 14.10 -8.98 -3.09
N CYS A 41 14.51 -8.89 -1.83
CA CYS A 41 13.84 -9.56 -0.72
C CYS A 41 12.39 -9.07 -0.55
N VAL A 42 12.18 -7.75 -0.54
CA VAL A 42 10.85 -7.14 -0.41
C VAL A 42 9.96 -7.55 -1.58
N PHE A 43 10.48 -7.50 -2.81
CA PHE A 43 9.74 -7.89 -3.99
C PHE A 43 9.32 -9.37 -3.92
N SER A 44 10.26 -10.27 -3.61
CA SER A 44 9.99 -11.71 -3.49
C SER A 44 8.97 -12.00 -2.39
N LEU A 45 9.13 -11.40 -1.20
CA LEU A 45 8.21 -11.57 -0.09
C LEU A 45 6.80 -11.09 -0.45
N ALA A 46 6.66 -9.88 -0.96
CA ALA A 46 5.36 -9.32 -1.33
C ALA A 46 4.66 -10.12 -2.43
N SER A 47 5.40 -10.63 -3.42
CA SER A 47 4.85 -11.54 -4.44
C SER A 47 4.40 -12.88 -3.87
N MET A 48 5.14 -13.45 -2.91
CA MET A 48 4.73 -14.68 -2.23
C MET A 48 3.43 -14.48 -1.44
N LEU A 49 3.31 -13.36 -0.70
CA LEU A 49 2.10 -13.02 0.04
C LEU A 49 0.89 -12.86 -0.87
N LYS A 50 1.06 -12.16 -1.99
CA LYS A 50 0.02 -12.04 -3.02
C LYS A 50 -0.44 -13.42 -3.51
N ASN A 51 0.49 -14.31 -3.84
CA ASN A 51 0.19 -15.66 -4.33
C ASN A 51 -0.52 -16.53 -3.27
N ALA A 52 -0.30 -16.23 -1.99
CA ALA A 52 -1.02 -16.82 -0.87
C ALA A 52 -2.39 -16.15 -0.59
N HIS A 53 -2.88 -15.30 -1.50
CA HIS A 53 -4.13 -14.53 -1.36
C HIS A 53 -4.17 -13.57 -0.16
N LEU A 54 -2.99 -13.15 0.31
CA LEU A 54 -2.85 -12.14 1.36
C LEU A 54 -2.72 -10.75 0.74
N CYS A 55 -3.23 -9.75 1.45
CA CYS A 55 -3.22 -8.36 1.04
C CYS A 55 -2.06 -7.60 1.70
N VAL A 56 -1.20 -6.96 0.91
CA VAL A 56 -0.07 -6.17 1.42
C VAL A 56 -0.50 -4.73 1.68
N VAL A 57 -0.34 -4.27 2.92
CA VAL A 57 -0.63 -2.89 3.33
C VAL A 57 0.66 -2.08 3.43
N SER A 58 0.68 -0.87 2.86
CA SER A 58 1.89 -0.03 2.80
C SER A 58 1.55 1.46 2.66
N GLY A 59 2.50 2.35 2.94
CA GLY A 59 2.29 3.81 2.97
C GLY A 59 2.49 4.55 1.64
N GLY A 60 2.82 3.84 0.56
CA GLY A 60 3.07 4.45 -0.76
C GLY A 60 4.34 5.33 -0.86
N ALA A 61 5.15 5.38 0.20
CA ALA A 61 6.40 6.14 0.24
C ALA A 61 7.47 5.56 -0.72
N LEU A 62 8.58 6.29 -0.87
CA LEU A 62 9.75 5.80 -1.61
C LEU A 62 10.32 4.52 -0.99
N GLY A 63 11.08 3.76 -1.78
CA GLY A 63 11.84 2.62 -1.29
C GLY A 63 10.96 1.39 -1.06
N VAL A 64 10.99 0.87 0.18
CA VAL A 64 10.32 -0.40 0.54
C VAL A 64 8.83 -0.35 0.26
N ASP A 65 8.16 0.74 0.67
CA ASP A 65 6.71 0.85 0.63
C ASP A 65 6.13 0.65 -0.78
N ILE A 66 6.58 1.47 -1.74
CA ILE A 66 6.10 1.37 -3.13
C ILE A 66 6.52 0.07 -3.80
N THR A 67 7.69 -0.48 -3.43
CA THR A 67 8.18 -1.75 -3.99
C THR A 67 7.31 -2.92 -3.53
N ALA A 68 6.92 -2.94 -2.26
CA ALA A 68 6.04 -3.94 -1.70
C ALA A 68 4.65 -3.89 -2.38
N SER A 69 4.04 -2.69 -2.49
CA SER A 69 2.76 -2.54 -3.17
C SER A 69 2.81 -2.93 -4.64
N MET A 70 3.88 -2.56 -5.35
CA MET A 70 4.08 -2.94 -6.74
C MET A 70 4.15 -4.46 -6.92
N ALA A 71 4.91 -5.15 -6.06
CA ALA A 71 5.08 -6.61 -6.12
C ALA A 71 3.82 -7.39 -5.68
N ALA A 72 2.98 -6.78 -4.85
CA ALA A 72 1.75 -7.37 -4.33
C ALA A 72 0.51 -7.09 -5.18
N MET A 73 0.59 -6.21 -6.19
CA MET A 73 -0.52 -5.84 -7.07
C MET A 73 -1.20 -7.08 -7.70
N PRO A 74 -2.54 -7.17 -7.74
CA PRO A 74 -3.52 -6.18 -7.27
C PRO A 74 -3.89 -6.29 -5.77
N ASN A 75 -3.34 -7.27 -5.05
CA ASN A 75 -3.66 -7.52 -3.63
C ASN A 75 -2.86 -6.59 -2.71
N THR A 76 -3.07 -5.28 -2.83
CA THR A 76 -2.39 -4.29 -1.98
C THR A 76 -3.33 -3.15 -1.56
N ILE A 77 -3.10 -2.62 -0.36
CA ILE A 77 -3.76 -1.43 0.16
C ILE A 77 -2.71 -0.36 0.43
N GLY A 78 -2.80 0.77 -0.26
CA GLY A 78 -2.00 1.96 0.02
C GLY A 78 -2.68 2.87 1.03
N ILE A 79 -1.99 3.21 2.13
CA ILE A 79 -2.44 4.19 3.13
C ILE A 79 -1.68 5.49 2.88
N PHE A 80 -2.35 6.51 2.36
CA PHE A 80 -1.71 7.76 1.95
C PHE A 80 -1.85 8.83 3.03
N ALA A 81 -0.78 9.60 3.23
CA ALA A 81 -0.72 10.70 4.20
C ALA A 81 -1.26 12.03 3.64
N ASN A 82 -1.73 12.04 2.39
CA ASN A 82 -2.28 13.18 1.69
C ASN A 82 -3.63 12.82 1.06
N GLY A 83 -4.39 13.83 0.62
CA GLY A 83 -5.65 13.59 -0.07
C GLY A 83 -5.41 12.79 -1.35
N LEU A 84 -6.34 11.87 -1.67
CA LEU A 84 -6.20 10.96 -2.82
C LEU A 84 -6.26 11.68 -4.18
N ASP A 85 -6.56 12.98 -4.20
CA ASP A 85 -6.51 13.83 -5.39
C ASP A 85 -5.12 14.42 -5.65
N GLN A 86 -4.20 14.26 -4.70
CA GLN A 86 -2.80 14.64 -4.84
C GLN A 86 -1.92 13.39 -4.92
N ILE A 87 -1.01 13.37 -5.88
CA ILE A 87 -0.04 12.27 -6.01
C ILE A 87 1.25 12.68 -5.31
N TYR A 88 1.59 11.96 -4.25
CA TYR A 88 2.82 12.15 -3.52
C TYR A 88 3.40 10.81 -3.06
N PRO A 89 4.72 10.56 -3.27
CA PRO A 89 5.67 11.38 -4.02
C PRO A 89 5.45 11.27 -5.55
N ARG A 90 5.68 12.37 -6.29
CA ARG A 90 5.49 12.41 -7.76
C ARG A 90 6.31 11.36 -8.52
N THR A 91 7.47 10.97 -8.00
CA THR A 91 8.31 9.91 -8.61
C THR A 91 7.62 8.55 -8.67
N ASN A 92 6.64 8.30 -7.80
CA ASN A 92 5.86 7.05 -7.77
C ASN A 92 4.53 7.18 -8.51
N GLU A 93 4.29 8.26 -9.25
CA GLU A 93 2.99 8.58 -9.85
C GLU A 93 2.37 7.41 -10.63
N LYS A 94 3.17 6.74 -11.47
CA LYS A 94 2.69 5.61 -12.27
C LYS A 94 2.15 4.48 -11.40
N ILE A 95 2.88 4.11 -10.34
CA ILE A 95 2.49 3.00 -9.46
C ILE A 95 1.30 3.41 -8.59
N ILE A 96 1.29 4.66 -8.09
CA ILE A 96 0.17 5.17 -7.30
C ILE A 96 -1.13 5.16 -8.12
N LYS A 97 -1.09 5.61 -9.39
CA LYS A 97 -2.25 5.50 -10.29
C LYS A 97 -2.70 4.06 -10.49
N GLN A 98 -1.76 3.12 -10.66
CA GLN A 98 -2.10 1.70 -10.75
C GLN A 98 -2.76 1.18 -9.47
N ILE A 99 -2.35 1.63 -8.29
CA ILE A 99 -3.00 1.28 -7.01
C ILE A 99 -4.43 1.82 -7.00
N TYR A 100 -4.65 3.06 -7.43
CA TYR A 100 -5.98 3.67 -7.46
C TYR A 100 -6.96 2.95 -8.40
N GLU A 101 -6.45 2.44 -9.52
CA GLU A 101 -7.25 1.77 -10.54
C GLU A 101 -7.47 0.28 -10.24
N ASN A 102 -6.43 -0.43 -9.80
CA ASN A 102 -6.41 -1.89 -9.76
C ASN A 102 -6.37 -2.50 -8.36
N ALA A 103 -6.09 -1.69 -7.34
CA ALA A 103 -5.97 -2.13 -5.95
C ALA A 103 -6.85 -1.24 -5.05
N LEU A 104 -6.44 -0.96 -3.81
CA LEU A 104 -7.16 -0.04 -2.93
C LEU A 104 -6.21 1.01 -2.38
N ALA A 105 -6.65 2.26 -2.40
CA ALA A 105 -6.02 3.36 -1.68
C ALA A 105 -6.97 3.93 -0.64
N LEU A 106 -6.44 4.29 0.53
CA LEU A 106 -7.17 4.91 1.63
C LEU A 106 -6.43 6.16 2.09
N SER A 107 -7.17 7.17 2.52
CA SER A 107 -6.63 8.38 3.17
C SER A 107 -7.62 8.94 4.19
N GLU A 108 -7.12 9.62 5.22
CA GLU A 108 -7.93 10.38 6.18
C GLU A 108 -8.23 11.82 5.72
N TYR A 109 -7.66 12.23 4.58
CA TYR A 109 -7.71 13.60 4.05
C TYR A 109 -8.50 13.69 2.74
#